data_AF-A0A958LTX4-F1
#
_entry.id   AF-A0A958LTX4-F1
#
_cell.length_a   1.000
_cell.length_b   1.000
_cell.length_c   1.000
_cell.angle_alpha   90.00
_cell.angle_beta   90.00
_cell.angle_gamma   90.00
#
_symmetry.space_group_name_H-M   'P 1'
#
loop_
_entity.id
_entity.type
_entity.pdbx_description
1 polymer ?
#
loop_
_entity_poly.entity_id
_entity_poly.type
_entity_poly.pdbx_seq_one_letter_code
_entity_poly.pdbx_strand_id
1 'polypeptide(L)' 'MFWTLKNPAFPEKIFYSDSKITACKFSIENPNLIACGTHDGVILIYDIRKKDNAPIA' A
#
# COMPACT_ATOMS: atom_id res chain seq x y z
N MET A 1 2.88 4.19 -3.87
CA MET A 1 2.81 3.72 -5.27
C MET A 1 3.58 2.42 -5.38
N PHE A 2 3.13 1.50 -6.24
CA PHE A 2 3.76 0.21 -6.48
C PHE A 2 4.25 0.11 -7.92
N TRP A 3 5.49 -0.32 -8.08
CA TRP A 3 6.12 -0.57 -9.36
C TRP A 3 6.67 -1.99 -9.40
N THR A 4 6.83 -2.50 -10.62
CA THR A 4 7.51 -3.76 -10.86
C THR A 4 8.64 -3.56 -11.87
N LEU A 5 9.69 -4.37 -11.74
CA LEU A 5 10.82 -4.33 -12.67
C LEU A 5 10.44 -4.74 -14.10
N LYS A 6 9.30 -5.43 -14.28
CA LYS A 6 8.76 -5.79 -15.59
C LYS A 6 8.23 -4.59 -16.37
N ASN A 7 7.68 -3.58 -15.67
CA ASN A 7 7.21 -2.34 -16.26
C ASN A 7 7.64 -1.15 -15.40
N PRO A 8 8.89 -0.68 -15.55
CA PRO A 8 9.39 0.45 -14.78
C PRO A 8 8.81 1.80 -15.27
N ALA A 9 8.22 1.85 -16.46
CA ALA A 9 7.72 3.09 -17.06
C ALA A 9 6.43 3.59 -16.42
N PHE A 10 5.59 2.69 -15.88
CA PHE A 10 4.31 3.04 -15.28
C PHE A 10 4.09 2.27 -13.96
N PRO A 11 3.54 2.92 -12.91
CA PRO A 11 3.17 2.22 -11.69
C PRO A 11 2.07 1.20 -11.97
N GLU A 12 2.16 0.04 -11.33
CA GLU A 12 1.15 -1.01 -11.42
C GLU A 12 -0.08 -0.68 -10.56
N LYS A 13 0.14 -0.01 -9.41
CA LYS A 13 -0.95 0.40 -8.51
C LYS A 13 -0.62 1.67 -7.76
N ILE A 14 -1.64 2.51 -7.56
CA ILE A 14 -1.55 3.76 -6.79
C ILE A 14 -2.62 3.72 -5.70
N PHE A 15 -2.20 3.99 -4.47
CA PHE A 15 -3.08 4.13 -3.32
C PHE A 15 -3.04 5.56 -2.84
N TYR A 16 -4.20 6.04 -2.39
CA TYR A 16 -4.36 7.36 -1.81
C TYR A 16 -4.72 7.20 -0.33
N SER A 17 -4.26 8.15 0.46
CA SER A 17 -4.53 8.25 1.89
C SER A 17 -4.74 9.73 2.19
N ASP A 18 -5.70 10.02 3.07
CA ASP A 18 -6.03 11.38 3.49
C ASP A 18 -4.86 12.01 4.26
N SER A 19 -4.14 11.21 5.03
CA SER A 19 -2.93 11.59 5.76
C SER A 19 -1.66 11.12 5.06
N LYS A 20 -0.54 11.80 5.33
CA LYS A 20 0.77 11.45 4.78
C LYS A 20 1.23 10.11 5.34
N ILE A 21 1.67 9.22 4.46
CA ILE A 21 2.25 7.93 4.85
C ILE A 21 3.72 8.14 5.21
N THR A 22 4.11 7.67 6.40
CA THR A 22 5.47 7.82 6.95
C THR A 22 6.26 6.51 6.96
N ALA A 23 5.57 5.36 7.02
CA ALA A 23 6.18 4.04 6.98
C ALA A 23 5.30 3.05 6.21
N CYS A 24 5.92 2.06 5.55
CA CYS A 24 5.23 0.97 4.85
C CYS A 24 6.01 -0.33 5.03
N LYS A 25 5.32 -1.46 5.19
CA LYS A 25 5.94 -2.80 5.23
C LYS A 25 5.01 -3.85 4.65
N PHE A 26 5.55 -4.73 3.82
CA PHE A 26 4.87 -5.96 3.40
C PHE A 26 4.80 -6.97 4.56
N SER A 27 3.69 -7.69 4.64
CA SER A 27 3.59 -8.84 5.53
C SER A 27 4.46 -9.99 5.03
N ILE A 28 5.15 -10.65 5.96
CA ILE A 28 6.02 -11.81 5.68
C ILE A 28 5.15 -13.04 5.38
N GLU A 29 4.11 -13.27 6.18
CA GLU A 29 3.19 -14.40 6.03
C GLU A 29 2.26 -14.24 4.82
N ASN A 30 1.85 -13.00 4.52
CA ASN A 30 0.92 -12.70 3.44
C ASN A 30 1.47 -11.55 2.57
N PRO A 31 2.35 -11.81 1.59
CA PRO A 31 3.03 -10.77 0.81
C PRO A 31 2.11 -9.84 -0.01
N ASN A 32 0.81 -10.17 -0.10
CA ASN A 32 -0.19 -9.32 -0.73
C ASN A 32 -0.74 -8.23 0.21
N LEU A 33 -0.46 -8.34 1.51
CA LEU A 33 -0.87 -7.37 2.53
C LEU A 33 0.26 -6.41 2.86
N ILE A 34 -0.10 -5.15 3.04
CA ILE A 34 0.84 -4.08 3.32
C ILE A 34 0.28 -3.26 4.46
N ALA A 35 1.08 -3.08 5.51
CA ALA A 35 0.79 -2.17 6.59
C ALA A 35 1.48 -0.83 6.33
N CYS A 36 0.73 0.26 6.45
CA CYS A 36 1.19 1.63 6.27
C CYS A 36 0.91 2.43 7.54
N GLY A 37 1.93 3.12 8.06
CA GLY A 37 1.78 4.09 9.14
C GLY A 37 1.56 5.49 8.57
N THR A 38 0.60 6.23 9.11
CA THR A 38 0.35 7.62 8.74
C THR A 38 0.94 8.59 9.76
N HIS A 39 1.12 9.85 9.35
CA HIS A 39 1.60 10.92 10.22
C HIS A 39 0.70 11.15 11.44
N ASP A 40 -0.61 10.93 11.29
CA ASP A 40 -1.59 11.16 12.36
C ASP A 40 -1.72 9.95 13.32
N GLY A 41 -0.81 8.98 13.21
CA GLY A 41 -0.75 7.81 14.10
C GLY A 41 -1.69 6.67 13.74
N VAL A 42 -2.44 6.79 12.64
CA VAL A 42 -3.32 5.72 12.15
C VAL A 42 -2.52 4.70 11.34
N ILE A 43 -2.83 3.42 11.52
CA ILE A 43 -2.30 2.32 10.73
C ILE A 43 -3.36 1.91 9.70
N LEU A 44 -2.95 1.83 8.44
CA LEU A 44 -3.79 1.39 7.33
C LEU A 44 -3.25 0.06 6.81
N ILE A 45 -4.13 -0.90 6.53
CA ILE A 45 -3.78 -2.16 5.89
C ILE A 45 -4.37 -2.19 4.49
N TYR A 46 -3.54 -2.47 3.48
CA TYR A 46 -3.98 -2.61 2.10
C TYR A 46 -3.79 -4.05 1.61
N ASP A 47 -4.74 -4.54 0.81
CA ASP A 47 -4.60 -5.78 0.03
C ASP A 47 -4.40 -5.41 -1.45
N ILE A 48 -3.19 -5.67 -1.97
CA ILE A 48 -2.82 -5.28 -3.35
C ILE A 48 -3.60 -6.02 -4.43
N ARG A 49 -4.24 -7.15 -4.10
CA ARG A 49 -5.03 -7.95 -5.05
C ARG A 49 -6.40 -7.33 -5.31
N LYS A 50 -6.89 -6.49 -4.40
CA LYS A 50 -8.20 -5.85 -4.56
C LYS A 50 -8.13 -4.80 -5.67
N LYS A 51 -9.18 -4.73 -6.48
CA LYS A 51 -9.33 -3.66 -7.49
C LYS A 51 -9.55 -2.30 -6.84
N ASP A 52 -10.28 -2.29 -5.73
CA ASP A 52 -10.45 -1.10 -4.91
C ASP A 52 -9.10 -0.69 -4.28
N ASN A 53 -8.90 0.61 -4.13
CA ASN A 53 -7.72 1.22 -3.53
C ASN A 53 -7.98 1.66 -2.07
N ALA A 54 -9.14 1.31 -1.50
CA ALA A 54 -9.44 1.53 -0.10
C ALA A 54 -8.63 0.59 0.83
N PRO A 55 -8.25 1.05 2.03
CA PRO A 55 -7.70 0.20 3.07
C PRO A 55 -8.76 -0.82 3.55
N ILE A 56 -8.30 -1.99 3.98
CA ILE A 56 -9.14 -3.06 4.53
C ILE A 56 -9.22 -3.02 6.06
N ALA A 57 -8.32 -2.28 6.69
CA ALA A 57 -8.30 -1.96 8.12
C ALA A 57 -7.61 -0.61 8.32
#